data_AF-A0AAW1VA94-F1
#
_entry.id   AF-A0AAW1VA94-F1
#
_cell.length_a   1.000
_cell.length_b   1.000
_cell.length_c   1.000
_cell.angle_alpha   90.00
_cell.angle_beta   90.00
_cell.angle_gamma   90.00
#
_symmetry.space_group_name_H-M   'P 1'
#
loop_
_entity.id
_entity.type
_entity.pdbx_description
1 polymer ?
#
loop_
_entity_poly.entity_id
_entity_poly.type
_entity_poly.pdbx_seq_one_letter_code
_entity_poly.pdbx_strand_id
1 'polypeptide(L)'
;MDEKLVILHYNDVYNVESRASPEPVGGAARFCTAIKSFRHLNPLVLFSGDAFSPSMLSTFTKGEQMVPVLNEVGTHCAVLGNHDFDHGLQVLSQWVPKCNFPWLMSNVVDNETGRPLGEGRITHVVHWAGHQIGLVGLVEKEWLDTLATVNPEETTFLDFCEAGQKLSKQLKEEGCDYVIALTHMRTPNDKKLAENCEDIDLILGGHDHVYEINHVNGKYIIKSGTDFRQFSKIIIDFQNGSKKTPEVTIEEVNVTSVFQEDTRLKGILDEYTNIIESKMDDVLGCFAVPLDGLFKTVRTSESNLGNWVCDVVLAATGADLVILNSGTFRSDQVHPAGDFTMRDLTNIIPMREPIVVLKVTGHQIVAALENAVSMYPKLEGRFAQVGGIHFAFDPNQPVGKRVDPTFIRIGDEYLELDQEYRLATKSYLHSGRDGYTVFETAEVLVDEGECPELGMAIQNHFQAINMRLGKTKKHSKHRQSLVTLSRRHSLVKMLDVNEFDGPPPLRRSSTVETNTSSIQNHTTRLTRRASLDDLEQESCQLIPTIDHRIVIINKEEKRQELIHLRQRIEENNAIIEEADEFSF
;
A
#
# COMPACT_ATOMS: atom_id res chain seq x y z
N MET A 1 45.57 4.45 -8.52
CA MET A 1 44.15 4.08 -8.40
C MET A 1 44.12 2.60 -8.10
N ASP A 2 43.25 2.16 -7.20
CA ASP A 2 42.97 0.73 -7.09
C ASP A 2 42.32 0.30 -8.41
N GLU A 3 42.78 -0.81 -8.98
CA GLU A 3 42.24 -1.30 -10.25
C GLU A 3 40.83 -1.88 -10.09
N LYS A 4 40.42 -2.15 -8.84
CA LYS A 4 39.18 -2.86 -8.52
C LYS A 4 38.32 -2.10 -7.53
N LEU A 5 37.05 -1.97 -7.85
CA LEU A 5 36.00 -1.52 -6.94
C LEU A 5 35.20 -2.74 -6.48
N VAL A 6 35.01 -2.89 -5.16
CA VAL A 6 34.14 -3.91 -4.58
C VAL A 6 32.87 -3.24 -4.08
N ILE A 7 31.72 -3.76 -4.49
CA ILE A 7 30.39 -3.32 -4.08
C ILE A 7 29.70 -4.47 -3.35
N LEU A 8 29.06 -4.19 -2.22
CA LEU A 8 28.12 -5.09 -1.58
C LEU A 8 26.71 -4.51 -1.74
N HIS A 9 25.81 -5.28 -2.34
CA HIS A 9 24.45 -4.83 -2.64
C HIS A 9 23.40 -5.71 -1.97
N TYR A 10 22.39 -5.10 -1.37
CA TYR A 10 21.21 -5.77 -0.80
C TYR A 10 19.94 -4.93 -1.02
N ASN A 11 18.76 -5.52 -0.81
CA ASN A 11 17.44 -4.94 -1.06
C ASN A 11 16.37 -5.66 -0.20
N ASP A 12 15.19 -5.05 -0.06
CA ASP A 12 13.97 -5.65 0.53
C ASP A 12 14.21 -6.32 1.89
N VAL A 13 14.46 -5.52 2.93
CA VAL A 13 14.84 -6.01 4.27
C VAL A 13 13.81 -5.66 5.34
N TYR A 14 12.96 -6.63 5.68
CA TYR A 14 11.81 -6.39 6.55
C TYR A 14 12.00 -6.94 7.96
N ASN A 15 12.31 -8.23 8.05
CA ASN A 15 12.37 -8.94 9.33
C ASN A 15 13.80 -8.91 9.90
N VAL A 16 13.97 -8.27 11.06
CA VAL A 16 15.28 -8.19 11.73
C VAL A 16 15.71 -9.51 12.38
N GLU A 17 14.75 -10.40 12.65
CA GLU A 17 14.98 -11.69 13.27
C GLU A 17 15.43 -12.76 12.27
N SER A 18 16.11 -13.78 12.80
CA SER A 18 16.56 -14.92 12.02
C SER A 18 15.44 -15.94 11.88
N ARG A 19 15.34 -16.59 10.71
CA ARG A 19 14.46 -17.75 10.55
C ARG A 19 15.07 -18.97 11.23
N ALA A 20 14.22 -19.87 11.73
CA ALA A 20 14.69 -21.13 12.32
C ALA A 20 15.16 -22.13 11.25
N SER A 21 14.47 -22.19 10.10
CA SER A 21 14.80 -22.98 8.91
C SER A 21 13.84 -22.64 7.75
N PRO A 22 14.16 -22.96 6.48
CA PRO A 22 15.45 -23.45 5.97
C PRO A 22 16.52 -22.35 5.89
N GLU A 23 17.76 -22.75 5.59
CA GLU A 23 18.82 -21.81 5.19
C GLU A 23 18.51 -21.16 3.84
N PRO A 24 19.03 -19.95 3.55
CA PRO A 24 19.70 -19.02 4.47
C PRO A 24 18.77 -18.47 5.57
N VAL A 25 19.22 -18.50 6.82
CA VAL A 25 18.43 -18.03 7.98
C VAL A 25 18.29 -16.50 8.08
N GLY A 26 19.20 -15.74 7.47
CA GLY A 26 19.16 -14.28 7.45
C GLY A 26 19.31 -13.64 8.83
N GLY A 27 18.53 -12.57 9.09
CA GLY A 27 18.52 -11.80 10.33
C GLY A 27 19.53 -10.64 10.33
N ALA A 28 19.08 -9.45 10.76
CA ALA A 28 19.84 -8.20 10.66
C ALA A 28 21.19 -8.24 11.39
N ALA A 29 21.23 -8.79 12.61
CA ALA A 29 22.47 -8.91 13.40
C ALA A 29 23.50 -9.83 12.72
N ARG A 30 23.06 -10.93 12.11
CA ARG A 30 23.93 -11.87 11.41
C ARG A 30 24.40 -11.33 10.08
N PHE A 31 23.49 -10.70 9.33
CA PHE A 31 23.79 -10.01 8.10
C PHE A 31 24.84 -8.92 8.31
N CYS A 32 24.72 -8.16 9.40
CA CYS A 32 25.71 -7.17 9.79
C CYS A 32 27.12 -7.79 9.94
N THR A 33 27.24 -8.92 10.64
CA THR A 33 28.52 -9.68 10.71
C THR A 33 28.99 -10.14 9.33
N ALA A 34 28.09 -10.66 8.50
CA ALA A 34 28.42 -11.15 7.17
C ALA A 34 28.99 -10.02 6.28
N ILE A 35 28.34 -8.85 6.24
CA ILE A 35 28.86 -7.66 5.56
C ILE A 35 30.22 -7.24 6.14
N LYS A 36 30.33 -7.19 7.48
CA LYS A 36 31.57 -6.79 8.17
C LYS A 36 32.75 -7.73 7.87
N SER A 37 32.50 -9.00 7.53
CA SER A 37 33.56 -9.96 7.14
C SER A 37 34.33 -9.54 5.89
N PHE A 38 33.71 -8.73 5.02
CA PHE A 38 34.31 -8.20 3.79
C PHE A 38 34.99 -6.83 3.97
N ARG A 39 35.05 -6.26 5.19
CA ARG A 39 35.66 -4.92 5.44
C ARG A 39 37.09 -4.80 4.94
N HIS A 40 37.85 -5.89 4.94
CA HIS A 40 39.22 -5.93 4.44
C HIS A 40 39.35 -5.61 2.94
N LEU A 41 38.25 -5.69 2.18
CA LEU A 41 38.16 -5.31 0.77
C LEU A 41 37.77 -3.84 0.55
N ASN A 42 37.55 -3.08 1.62
CA ASN A 42 37.02 -1.71 1.57
C ASN A 42 35.79 -1.55 0.64
N PRO A 43 34.70 -2.31 0.85
CA PRO A 43 33.57 -2.33 -0.08
C PRO A 43 32.69 -1.07 0.01
N LEU A 44 32.15 -0.66 -1.13
CA LEU A 44 31.03 0.28 -1.20
C LEU A 44 29.71 -0.50 -0.97
N VAL A 45 29.00 -0.18 0.11
CA VAL A 45 27.74 -0.86 0.48
C VAL A 45 26.55 -0.05 -0.01
N LEU A 46 25.72 -0.62 -0.89
CA LEU A 46 24.58 0.04 -1.52
C LEU A 46 23.29 -0.74 -1.25
N PHE A 47 22.17 -0.01 -1.10
CA PHE A 47 20.88 -0.58 -0.72
C PHE A 47 19.75 -0.16 -1.66
N SER A 48 18.94 -1.10 -2.13
CA SER A 48 17.85 -0.83 -3.06
C SER A 48 16.46 -0.86 -2.43
N GLY A 49 16.29 -0.08 -1.35
CA GLY A 49 14.98 0.27 -0.78
C GLY A 49 14.25 -0.84 -0.04
N ASP A 50 13.12 -0.46 0.57
CA ASP A 50 12.25 -1.30 1.39
C ASP A 50 12.91 -1.78 2.68
N ALA A 51 13.02 -0.87 3.64
CA ALA A 51 13.53 -1.16 4.97
C ALA A 51 12.49 -0.98 6.06
N PHE A 52 11.68 0.08 6.00
CA PHE A 52 10.94 0.52 7.19
C PHE A 52 9.67 -0.29 7.52
N SER A 53 9.15 -1.06 6.56
CA SER A 53 7.94 -1.88 6.66
C SER A 53 7.99 -2.96 5.57
N PRO A 54 7.25 -4.09 5.66
CA PRO A 54 6.41 -4.51 6.79
C PRO A 54 7.04 -5.58 7.70
N SER A 55 7.03 -5.34 9.01
CA SER A 55 7.35 -6.34 10.02
C SER A 55 6.48 -6.19 11.27
N MET A 56 6.46 -7.24 12.10
CA MET A 56 5.82 -7.15 13.41
C MET A 56 6.43 -6.00 14.22
N LEU A 57 7.76 -5.88 14.22
CA LEU A 57 8.44 -4.81 14.96
C LEU A 57 8.08 -3.42 14.40
N SER A 58 8.08 -3.24 13.07
CA SER A 58 7.72 -1.96 12.44
C SER A 58 6.30 -1.52 12.76
N THR A 59 5.38 -2.45 13.02
CA THR A 59 4.00 -2.12 13.46
C THR A 59 3.99 -1.31 14.76
N PHE A 60 4.93 -1.55 15.68
CA PHE A 60 5.01 -0.86 16.98
C PHE A 60 6.00 0.32 16.98
N THR A 61 7.10 0.18 16.25
CA THR A 61 8.20 1.14 16.20
C THR A 61 8.07 2.13 15.03
N LYS A 62 7.11 1.91 14.13
CA LYS A 62 6.90 2.69 12.90
C LYS A 62 8.14 2.73 12.00
N GLY A 63 8.91 1.65 11.96
CA GLY A 63 10.14 1.54 11.18
C GLY A 63 11.42 2.03 11.86
N GLU A 64 11.33 2.71 13.01
CA GLU A 64 12.51 3.29 13.68
C GLU A 64 13.64 2.29 13.94
N GLN A 65 13.30 1.02 14.22
CA GLN A 65 14.24 -0.07 14.50
C GLN A 65 15.25 -0.31 13.38
N MET A 66 14.92 0.09 12.15
CA MET A 66 15.77 -0.16 10.99
C MET A 66 16.87 0.89 10.81
N VAL A 67 16.72 2.08 11.40
CA VAL A 67 17.75 3.12 11.40
C VAL A 67 19.09 2.60 11.96
N PRO A 68 19.16 2.01 13.18
CA PRO A 68 20.42 1.46 13.68
C PRO A 68 20.93 0.28 12.86
N VAL A 69 20.05 -0.54 12.27
CA VAL A 69 20.46 -1.66 11.39
C VAL A 69 21.22 -1.13 10.17
N LEU A 70 20.63 -0.20 9.43
CA LEU A 70 21.22 0.35 8.20
C LEU A 70 22.53 1.10 8.49
N ASN A 71 22.60 1.79 9.63
CA ASN A 71 23.80 2.48 10.10
C ASN A 71 24.92 1.50 10.50
N GLU A 72 24.61 0.42 11.22
CA GLU A 72 25.62 -0.57 11.68
C GLU A 72 26.12 -1.48 10.56
N VAL A 73 25.27 -1.77 9.56
CA VAL A 73 25.67 -2.45 8.30
C VAL A 73 26.71 -1.62 7.55
N GLY A 74 26.71 -0.30 7.71
CA GLY A 74 27.63 0.61 7.04
C GLY A 74 27.20 0.93 5.61
N THR A 75 25.90 1.10 5.40
CA THR A 75 25.31 1.51 4.12
C THR A 75 25.83 2.89 3.72
N HIS A 76 26.21 3.06 2.45
CA HIS A 76 26.78 4.31 1.94
C HIS A 76 25.78 5.13 1.11
N CYS A 77 24.78 4.48 0.50
CA CYS A 77 23.69 5.14 -0.21
C CYS A 77 22.53 4.16 -0.42
N ALA A 78 21.30 4.68 -0.45
CA ALA A 78 20.10 3.90 -0.71
C ALA A 78 19.13 4.61 -1.65
N VAL A 79 18.26 3.88 -2.35
CA VAL A 79 17.03 4.43 -2.96
C VAL A 79 15.84 4.11 -2.06
N LEU A 80 14.83 4.97 -2.03
CA LEU A 80 13.57 4.70 -1.31
C LEU A 80 12.72 3.69 -2.09
N GLY A 81 12.16 2.70 -1.39
CA GLY A 81 11.17 1.76 -1.92
C GLY A 81 9.73 2.11 -1.53
N ASN A 82 8.77 1.31 -1.97
CA ASN A 82 7.35 1.54 -1.69
C ASN A 82 7.03 1.43 -0.20
N HIS A 83 7.55 0.41 0.47
CA HIS A 83 7.23 0.18 1.88
C HIS A 83 7.96 1.13 2.83
N ASP A 84 8.91 1.92 2.34
CA ASP A 84 9.47 3.02 3.13
C ASP A 84 8.43 4.12 3.43
N PHE A 85 7.35 4.19 2.65
CA PHE A 85 6.24 5.14 2.81
C PHE A 85 5.05 4.61 3.61
N ASP A 86 5.04 3.33 4.01
CA ASP A 86 3.88 2.68 4.66
C ASP A 86 3.39 3.41 5.91
N HIS A 87 4.31 3.96 6.70
CA HIS A 87 4.00 4.72 7.93
C HIS A 87 3.72 6.21 7.67
N GLY A 88 3.72 6.61 6.40
CA GLY A 88 3.49 7.97 5.94
C GLY A 88 4.75 8.83 5.87
N LEU A 89 4.70 9.84 5.00
CA LEU A 89 5.84 10.71 4.71
C LEU A 89 6.39 11.42 5.95
N GLN A 90 5.52 11.82 6.88
CA GLN A 90 5.92 12.47 8.12
C GLN A 90 6.79 11.58 9.03
N VAL A 91 6.56 10.28 9.02
CA VAL A 91 7.37 9.31 9.77
C VAL A 91 8.70 9.10 9.05
N LEU A 92 8.65 8.89 7.73
CA LEU A 92 9.85 8.72 6.90
C LEU A 92 10.81 9.91 7.02
N SER A 93 10.32 11.16 6.98
CA SER A 93 11.14 12.38 7.16
C SER A 93 11.83 12.46 8.53
N GLN A 94 11.45 11.65 9.52
CA GLN A 94 12.15 11.55 10.81
C GLN A 94 13.29 10.53 10.76
N TRP A 95 13.17 9.49 9.93
CA TRP A 95 14.13 8.39 9.85
C TRP A 95 15.26 8.64 8.86
N VAL A 96 14.94 9.21 7.69
CA VAL A 96 15.94 9.52 6.65
C VAL A 96 17.11 10.36 7.21
N PRO A 97 16.88 11.45 7.98
CA PRO A 97 17.98 12.24 8.55
C PRO A 97 18.78 11.55 9.67
N LYS A 98 18.25 10.47 10.27
CA LYS A 98 18.96 9.67 11.27
C LYS A 98 19.83 8.57 10.64
N CYS A 99 19.71 8.35 9.34
CA CYS A 99 20.62 7.48 8.59
C CYS A 99 21.92 8.25 8.27
N ASN A 100 23.07 7.60 8.42
CA ASN A 100 24.39 8.21 8.19
C ASN A 100 24.77 8.33 6.70
N PHE A 101 23.82 8.08 5.81
CA PHE A 101 23.98 8.04 4.36
C PHE A 101 22.78 8.70 3.67
N PRO A 102 22.94 9.19 2.43
CA PRO A 102 21.83 9.75 1.69
C PRO A 102 20.90 8.67 1.12
N TRP A 103 19.61 8.96 1.19
CA TRP A 103 18.58 8.28 0.41
C TRP A 103 18.35 9.03 -0.91
N LEU A 104 18.05 8.29 -1.97
CA LEU A 104 17.82 8.81 -3.31
C LEU A 104 16.35 8.70 -3.69
N MET A 105 15.88 9.73 -4.40
CA MET A 105 14.64 9.78 -5.13
C MET A 105 14.87 10.71 -6.32
N SER A 106 15.09 10.16 -7.50
CA SER A 106 15.54 10.93 -8.66
C SER A 106 14.40 11.37 -9.57
N ASN A 107 13.29 10.63 -9.56
CA ASN A 107 12.23 10.78 -10.55
C ASN A 107 10.82 10.98 -9.97
N VAL A 108 10.70 11.22 -8.66
CA VAL A 108 9.44 11.61 -8.02
C VAL A 108 9.63 12.89 -7.21
N VAL A 109 8.86 13.92 -7.57
CA VAL A 109 8.87 15.23 -6.92
C VAL A 109 7.57 15.39 -6.14
N ASP A 110 7.67 15.85 -4.90
CA ASP A 110 6.52 16.31 -4.12
C ASP A 110 6.13 17.71 -4.59
N ASN A 111 4.89 17.87 -5.06
CA ASN A 111 4.38 19.13 -5.61
C ASN A 111 4.22 20.21 -4.53
N GLU A 112 4.06 19.82 -3.25
CA GLU A 112 3.96 20.76 -2.14
C GLU A 112 5.30 21.43 -1.85
N THR A 113 6.39 20.67 -1.85
CA THR A 113 7.73 21.17 -1.51
C THR A 113 8.59 21.54 -2.71
N GLY A 114 8.25 21.03 -3.91
CA GLY A 114 9.07 21.13 -5.12
C GLY A 114 10.40 20.37 -5.02
N ARG A 115 10.53 19.46 -4.05
CA ARG A 115 11.74 18.66 -3.78
C ARG A 115 11.46 17.18 -4.05
N PRO A 116 12.49 16.33 -4.14
CA PRO A 116 12.27 14.91 -4.23
C PRO A 116 11.47 14.37 -3.05
N LEU A 117 10.56 13.44 -3.34
CA LEU A 117 9.71 12.81 -2.33
C LEU A 117 10.57 12.09 -1.27
N GLY A 118 10.15 12.13 0.00
CA GLY A 118 10.76 11.35 1.08
C GLY A 118 12.10 11.88 1.60
N GLU A 119 12.38 13.18 1.46
CA GLU A 119 13.70 13.78 1.77
C GLU A 119 14.85 13.22 0.92
N GLY A 120 14.52 12.60 -0.21
CA GLY A 120 15.50 12.02 -1.12
C GLY A 120 16.40 13.07 -1.78
N ARG A 121 17.61 12.65 -2.15
CA ARG A 121 18.47 13.42 -3.07
C ARG A 121 18.23 12.96 -4.51
N ILE A 122 18.38 13.90 -5.45
CA ILE A 122 18.23 13.59 -6.87
C ILE A 122 19.36 12.67 -7.36
N THR A 123 20.61 12.94 -6.99
CA THR A 123 21.77 12.10 -7.30
C THR A 123 22.76 12.13 -6.14
N HIS A 124 23.72 11.22 -6.15
CA HIS A 124 24.85 11.25 -5.23
C HIS A 124 26.15 10.80 -5.90
N VAL A 125 27.24 11.54 -5.68
CA VAL A 125 28.57 11.18 -6.17
C VAL A 125 29.42 10.76 -4.99
N VAL A 126 30.04 9.59 -5.10
CA VAL A 126 30.92 9.00 -4.08
C VAL A 126 32.30 8.78 -4.70
N HIS A 127 33.36 9.14 -3.96
CA HIS A 127 34.73 8.81 -4.33
C HIS A 127 35.15 7.56 -3.59
N TRP A 128 35.41 6.46 -4.30
CA TRP A 128 35.69 5.16 -3.70
C TRP A 128 36.73 4.38 -4.49
N ALA A 129 37.67 3.73 -3.81
CA ALA A 129 38.79 3.01 -4.43
C ALA A 129 39.58 3.83 -5.50
N GLY A 130 39.55 5.16 -5.40
CA GLY A 130 40.19 6.06 -6.36
C GLY A 130 39.38 6.37 -7.62
N HIS A 131 38.11 5.93 -7.70
CA HIS A 131 37.16 6.21 -8.77
C HIS A 131 36.03 7.12 -8.29
N GLN A 132 35.47 7.92 -9.18
CA GLN A 132 34.28 8.73 -8.93
C GLN A 132 33.04 7.99 -9.42
N ILE A 133 32.17 7.59 -8.50
CA ILE A 133 30.98 6.78 -8.76
C ILE A 133 29.73 7.65 -8.63
N GLY A 134 28.99 7.77 -9.72
CA GLY A 134 27.70 8.47 -9.76
C GLY A 134 26.55 7.53 -9.43
N LEU A 135 25.62 7.97 -8.59
CA LEU A 135 24.45 7.21 -8.16
C LEU A 135 23.16 7.95 -8.50
N VAL A 136 22.19 7.23 -9.07
CA VAL A 136 20.83 7.70 -9.39
C VAL A 136 19.83 6.72 -8.74
N GLY A 137 18.77 7.23 -8.11
CA GLY A 137 17.73 6.44 -7.45
C GLY A 137 16.40 6.49 -8.20
N LEU A 138 16.00 5.41 -8.88
CA LEU A 138 14.82 5.41 -9.76
C LEU A 138 13.74 4.47 -9.26
N VAL A 139 12.48 4.90 -9.38
CA VAL A 139 11.30 4.13 -8.98
C VAL A 139 10.28 4.07 -10.11
N GLU A 140 9.40 3.08 -10.09
CA GLU A 140 8.36 2.92 -11.11
C GLU A 140 7.07 3.65 -10.71
N LYS A 141 6.19 3.90 -11.69
CA LYS A 141 4.97 4.66 -11.44
C LYS A 141 3.92 3.82 -10.74
N GLU A 142 3.92 2.53 -11.06
CA GLU A 142 2.89 1.57 -10.69
C GLU A 142 2.73 1.49 -9.17
N TRP A 143 3.82 1.32 -8.40
CA TRP A 143 3.68 1.30 -6.95
C TRP A 143 3.37 2.68 -6.35
N LEU A 144 3.78 3.79 -6.98
CA LEU A 144 3.43 5.13 -6.49
C LEU A 144 1.90 5.31 -6.46
N ASP A 145 1.21 4.77 -7.45
CA ASP A 145 -0.25 4.81 -7.57
C ASP A 145 -0.95 3.90 -6.53
N THR A 146 -0.24 2.94 -5.89
CA THR A 146 -0.79 2.03 -4.87
C THR A 146 -0.52 2.47 -3.43
N LEU A 147 0.32 3.48 -3.21
CA LEU A 147 0.66 3.96 -1.87
C LEU A 147 -0.56 4.58 -1.15
N ALA A 148 -1.03 3.90 -0.11
CA ALA A 148 -2.15 4.42 0.68
C ALA A 148 -1.85 5.77 1.35
N THR A 149 -0.58 6.08 1.66
CA THR A 149 -0.21 7.28 2.45
C THR A 149 0.28 8.45 1.61
N VAL A 150 0.44 8.27 0.30
CA VAL A 150 0.92 9.29 -0.63
C VAL A 150 -0.19 9.55 -1.64
N ASN A 151 -0.70 10.78 -1.70
CA ASN A 151 -1.60 11.18 -2.78
C ASN A 151 -0.80 11.33 -4.10
N PRO A 152 -1.04 10.49 -5.13
CA PRO A 152 -0.30 10.59 -6.40
C PRO A 152 -0.56 11.91 -7.12
N GLU A 153 -1.75 12.53 -6.95
CA GLU A 153 -2.10 13.83 -7.55
C GLU A 153 -1.22 14.99 -7.02
N GLU A 154 -0.66 14.83 -5.83
CA GLU A 154 0.26 15.79 -5.20
C GLU A 154 1.73 15.45 -5.48
N THR A 155 1.99 14.53 -6.43
CA THR A 155 3.34 14.20 -6.89
C THR A 155 3.49 14.46 -8.38
N THR A 156 4.73 14.73 -8.81
CA THR A 156 5.11 14.71 -10.23
C THR A 156 6.06 13.53 -10.44
N PHE A 157 5.60 12.55 -11.20
CA PHE A 157 6.42 11.43 -11.67
C PHE A 157 7.09 11.78 -12.99
N LEU A 158 8.40 11.57 -13.07
CA LEU A 158 9.18 11.60 -14.30
C LEU A 158 9.48 10.16 -14.72
N ASP A 159 9.33 9.85 -16.00
CA ASP A 159 9.63 8.50 -16.52
C ASP A 159 11.08 8.12 -16.17
N PHE A 160 11.25 6.89 -15.65
CA PHE A 160 12.53 6.44 -15.13
C PHE A 160 13.60 6.31 -16.23
N CYS A 161 13.23 6.07 -17.49
CA CYS A 161 14.19 6.06 -18.59
C CYS A 161 14.60 7.50 -18.96
N GLU A 162 13.65 8.43 -19.01
CA GLU A 162 13.95 9.85 -19.28
C GLU A 162 14.83 10.47 -18.18
N ALA A 163 14.46 10.27 -16.92
CA ALA A 163 15.21 10.74 -15.77
C ALA A 163 16.57 10.04 -15.68
N GLY A 164 16.59 8.71 -15.84
CA GLY A 164 17.79 7.90 -15.83
C GLY A 164 18.80 8.38 -16.86
N GLN A 165 18.42 8.45 -18.13
CA GLN A 165 19.30 8.87 -19.23
C GLN A 165 19.83 10.30 -19.03
N LYS A 166 18.98 11.23 -18.58
CA LYS A 166 19.39 12.62 -18.35
C LYS A 166 20.41 12.71 -17.22
N LEU A 167 20.13 12.07 -16.08
CA LEU A 167 20.96 12.17 -14.88
C LEU A 167 22.26 11.37 -15.01
N SER A 168 22.23 10.19 -15.63
CA SER A 168 23.43 9.39 -15.87
C SER A 168 24.40 10.12 -16.81
N LYS A 169 23.88 10.73 -17.89
CA LYS A 169 24.68 11.55 -18.79
C LYS A 169 25.32 12.75 -18.07
N GLN A 170 24.54 13.45 -17.24
CA GLN A 170 25.07 14.56 -16.43
C GLN A 170 26.21 14.09 -15.52
N LEU A 171 26.05 12.96 -14.83
CA LEU A 171 27.09 12.41 -13.95
C LEU A 171 28.37 12.03 -14.71
N LYS A 172 28.26 11.49 -15.93
CA LYS A 172 29.40 11.24 -16.81
C LYS A 172 30.09 12.54 -17.23
N GLU A 173 29.32 13.57 -17.59
CA GLU A 173 29.85 14.91 -17.92
C GLU A 173 30.55 15.60 -16.73
N GLU A 174 30.10 15.31 -15.51
CA GLU A 174 30.72 15.76 -14.26
C GLU A 174 32.01 15.01 -13.90
N GLY A 175 32.35 13.94 -14.64
CA GLY A 175 33.59 13.18 -14.49
C GLY A 175 33.46 11.85 -13.74
N CYS A 176 32.25 11.33 -13.54
CA CYS A 176 32.08 10.01 -12.93
C CYS A 176 32.62 8.91 -13.86
N ASP A 177 33.53 8.09 -13.34
CA ASP A 177 34.11 6.95 -14.05
C ASP A 177 33.05 5.86 -14.30
N TYR A 178 32.11 5.71 -13.36
CA TYR A 178 31.07 4.69 -13.38
C TYR A 178 29.76 5.23 -12.80
N VAL A 179 28.62 4.91 -13.40
CA VAL A 179 27.28 5.34 -12.97
C VAL A 179 26.42 4.12 -12.66
N ILE A 180 25.86 4.10 -11.45
CA ILE A 180 25.02 3.02 -10.95
C ILE A 180 23.61 3.55 -10.71
N ALA A 181 22.61 2.86 -11.26
CA ALA A 181 21.22 3.08 -10.91
C ALA A 181 20.87 2.16 -9.73
N LEU A 182 20.48 2.76 -8.60
CA LEU A 182 19.78 2.09 -7.52
C LEU A 182 18.29 2.16 -7.86
N THR A 183 17.63 1.03 -8.04
CA THR A 183 16.24 0.99 -8.49
C THR A 183 15.35 0.27 -7.51
N HIS A 184 14.13 0.77 -7.36
CA HIS A 184 13.07 0.07 -6.65
C HIS A 184 11.88 -0.11 -7.59
N MET A 185 12.06 -1.03 -8.52
CA MET A 185 11.18 -1.31 -9.66
C MET A 185 11.13 -2.81 -9.90
N ARG A 186 10.10 -3.29 -10.60
CA ARG A 186 10.05 -4.69 -11.05
C ARG A 186 11.09 -4.96 -12.13
N THR A 187 11.54 -6.20 -12.23
CA THR A 187 12.56 -6.65 -13.20
C THR A 187 12.25 -6.23 -14.66
N PRO A 188 11.00 -6.25 -15.16
CA PRO A 188 10.70 -5.74 -16.51
C PRO A 188 11.06 -4.26 -16.71
N ASN A 189 10.84 -3.42 -15.71
CA ASN A 189 11.18 -1.99 -15.77
C ASN A 189 12.69 -1.77 -15.62
N ASP A 190 13.39 -2.56 -14.82
CA ASP A 190 14.87 -2.56 -14.78
C ASP A 190 15.47 -2.95 -16.14
N LYS A 191 14.88 -3.93 -16.83
CA LYS A 191 15.29 -4.34 -18.19
C LYS A 191 15.05 -3.21 -19.20
N LYS A 192 13.88 -2.57 -19.14
CA LYS A 192 13.57 -1.40 -19.97
C LYS A 192 14.55 -0.24 -19.72
N LEU A 193 14.93 0.00 -18.46
CA LEU A 193 15.95 1.00 -18.12
C LEU A 193 17.31 0.67 -18.77
N ALA A 194 17.77 -0.59 -18.67
CA ALA A 194 19.03 -1.03 -19.28
C ALA A 194 19.06 -0.88 -20.81
N GLU A 195 17.92 -1.11 -21.46
CA GLU A 195 17.74 -0.98 -22.91
C GLU A 195 17.78 0.48 -23.38
N ASN A 196 17.18 1.39 -22.61
CA ASN A 196 16.93 2.77 -23.05
C ASN A 196 17.87 3.82 -22.46
N CYS A 197 18.70 3.48 -21.47
CA CYS A 197 19.69 4.38 -20.90
C CYS A 197 21.11 3.91 -21.19
N GLU A 198 21.84 4.65 -22.03
CA GLU A 198 23.18 4.27 -22.48
C GLU A 198 24.25 4.55 -21.42
N ASP A 199 24.13 5.67 -20.69
CA ASP A 199 25.15 6.17 -19.77
C ASP A 199 25.10 5.54 -18.36
N ILE A 200 24.18 4.61 -18.10
CA ILE A 200 24.14 3.80 -16.88
C ILE A 200 24.99 2.54 -17.09
N ASP A 201 25.92 2.23 -16.19
CA ASP A 201 26.80 1.07 -16.36
C ASP A 201 26.32 -0.17 -15.59
N LEU A 202 25.61 0.00 -14.47
CA LEU A 202 25.13 -1.07 -13.59
C LEU A 202 23.78 -0.69 -12.97
N ILE A 203 22.88 -1.66 -12.90
CA ILE A 203 21.58 -1.51 -12.25
C ILE A 203 21.53 -2.45 -11.05
N LEU A 204 21.25 -1.89 -9.88
CA LEU A 204 21.07 -2.60 -8.62
C LEU A 204 19.63 -2.39 -8.18
N GLY A 205 18.82 -3.45 -8.20
CA GLY A 205 17.36 -3.37 -8.03
C GLY A 205 16.83 -4.03 -6.76
N GLY A 206 15.59 -3.70 -6.41
CA GLY A 206 14.79 -4.30 -5.33
C GLY A 206 13.38 -4.71 -5.77
N HIS A 207 12.40 -4.65 -4.86
CA HIS A 207 10.96 -4.85 -5.06
C HIS A 207 10.48 -6.30 -5.30
N ASP A 208 11.15 -7.08 -6.15
CA ASP A 208 10.66 -8.44 -6.52
C ASP A 208 10.97 -9.54 -5.50
N HIS A 209 11.77 -9.25 -4.47
CA HIS A 209 12.18 -10.19 -3.40
C HIS A 209 12.96 -11.43 -3.87
N VAL A 210 13.48 -11.39 -5.10
CA VAL A 210 14.25 -12.48 -5.72
C VAL A 210 15.75 -12.20 -5.74
N TYR A 211 16.54 -13.26 -5.72
CA TYR A 211 17.93 -13.18 -6.12
C TYR A 211 18.01 -13.40 -7.64
N GLU A 212 18.44 -12.39 -8.38
CA GLU A 212 18.44 -12.42 -9.83
C GLU A 212 19.62 -11.64 -10.40
N ILE A 213 20.27 -12.22 -11.42
CA ILE A 213 21.31 -11.56 -12.21
C ILE A 213 20.89 -11.63 -13.67
N ASN A 214 20.60 -10.48 -14.27
CA ASN A 214 20.38 -10.35 -15.70
C ASN A 214 21.51 -9.56 -16.35
N HIS A 215 21.68 -9.75 -17.66
CA HIS A 215 22.60 -8.97 -18.47
C HIS A 215 21.88 -8.52 -19.75
N VAL A 216 21.60 -7.23 -19.86
CA VAL A 216 20.80 -6.63 -20.93
C VAL A 216 21.53 -5.42 -21.49
N ASN A 217 21.64 -5.35 -22.82
CA ASN A 217 22.30 -4.24 -23.52
C ASN A 217 23.70 -3.87 -22.96
N GLY A 218 24.51 -4.89 -22.63
CA GLY A 218 25.86 -4.72 -22.08
C GLY A 218 25.93 -4.31 -20.61
N LYS A 219 24.81 -4.32 -19.87
CA LYS A 219 24.70 -3.87 -18.48
C LYS A 219 24.21 -5.00 -17.60
N TYR A 220 24.75 -5.10 -16.40
CA TYR A 220 24.24 -6.02 -15.39
C TYR A 220 23.06 -5.40 -14.65
N ILE A 221 22.07 -6.23 -14.35
CA ILE A 221 20.93 -5.93 -13.47
C ILE A 221 20.99 -6.95 -12.34
N ILE A 222 21.11 -6.50 -11.09
CA ILE A 222 21.33 -7.38 -9.95
C ILE A 222 20.30 -7.09 -8.87
N LYS A 223 19.55 -8.13 -8.48
CA LYS A 223 18.70 -8.15 -7.28
C LYS A 223 19.26 -9.17 -6.31
N SER A 224 19.33 -8.77 -5.05
CA SER A 224 20.09 -9.47 -4.01
C SER A 224 19.18 -10.18 -3.02
N GLY A 225 17.98 -10.63 -3.42
CA GLY A 225 17.10 -11.40 -2.55
C GLY A 225 16.19 -10.56 -1.68
N THR A 226 16.01 -10.98 -0.41
CA THR A 226 15.16 -10.30 0.57
C THR A 226 15.47 -10.77 2.00
N ASP A 227 15.03 -10.02 3.00
CA ASP A 227 14.97 -10.39 4.42
C ASP A 227 16.34 -10.71 5.02
N PHE A 228 17.37 -10.00 4.54
CA PHE A 228 18.77 -10.18 4.96
C PHE A 228 19.31 -11.59 4.74
N ARG A 229 18.67 -12.39 3.90
CA ARG A 229 19.04 -13.79 3.69
C ARG A 229 20.26 -13.94 2.78
N GLN A 230 20.46 -13.01 1.87
CA GLN A 230 21.61 -12.97 1.00
C GLN A 230 21.96 -11.52 0.61
N PHE A 231 23.16 -11.34 0.07
CA PHE A 231 23.56 -10.12 -0.62
C PHE A 231 24.51 -10.47 -1.78
N SER A 232 24.72 -9.52 -2.69
CA SER A 232 25.65 -9.69 -3.80
C SER A 232 26.97 -8.99 -3.50
N LYS A 233 28.08 -9.70 -3.71
CA LYS A 233 29.43 -9.12 -3.79
C LYS A 233 29.79 -8.95 -5.25
N ILE A 234 30.01 -7.71 -5.66
CA ILE A 234 30.25 -7.31 -7.04
C ILE A 234 31.65 -6.70 -7.12
N ILE A 235 32.48 -7.19 -8.03
CA ILE A 235 33.83 -6.69 -8.26
C ILE A 235 33.87 -6.11 -9.67
N ILE A 236 34.17 -4.82 -9.76
CA ILE A 236 34.36 -4.10 -11.03
C ILE A 236 35.86 -3.89 -11.21
N ASP A 237 36.43 -4.50 -12.25
CA ASP A 237 37.84 -4.37 -12.61
C ASP A 237 37.99 -3.40 -13.79
N PHE A 238 38.62 -2.26 -13.53
CA PHE A 238 38.79 -1.14 -14.46
C PHE A 238 40.03 -1.25 -15.36
N GLN A 239 40.71 -2.42 -15.43
CA GLN A 239 42.01 -2.64 -16.09
C GLN A 239 42.47 -1.58 -17.11
N ASN A 240 43.61 -0.96 -16.81
CA ASN A 240 44.25 0.05 -17.64
C ASN A 240 44.58 -0.46 -19.06
N GLY A 241 43.84 0.03 -20.07
CA GLY A 241 44.39 0.27 -21.42
C GLY A 241 44.11 -0.73 -22.54
N SER A 242 43.30 -1.78 -22.37
CA SER A 242 42.97 -2.71 -23.48
C SER A 242 41.50 -2.99 -23.74
N LYS A 243 40.61 -2.82 -22.74
CA LYS A 243 39.15 -2.98 -22.89
C LYS A 243 38.46 -1.63 -22.66
N LYS A 244 37.43 -1.33 -23.47
CA LYS A 244 36.59 -0.12 -23.32
C LYS A 244 35.57 -0.23 -22.18
N THR A 245 35.28 -1.44 -21.71
CA THR A 245 34.26 -1.75 -20.69
C THR A 245 34.90 -2.50 -19.52
N PRO A 246 34.67 -2.08 -18.27
CA PRO A 246 35.14 -2.80 -17.08
C PRO A 246 34.63 -4.24 -17.03
N GLU A 247 35.40 -5.14 -16.42
CA GLU A 247 34.98 -6.53 -16.19
C GLU A 247 34.26 -6.64 -14.84
N VAL A 248 33.08 -7.26 -14.82
CA VAL A 248 32.23 -7.38 -13.62
C VAL A 248 32.14 -8.85 -13.20
N THR A 249 32.56 -9.13 -11.97
CA THR A 249 32.40 -10.45 -11.32
C THR A 249 31.37 -10.34 -10.20
N ILE A 250 30.41 -11.27 -10.15
CA ILE A 250 29.30 -11.25 -9.19
C ILE A 250 29.29 -12.56 -8.41
N GLU A 251 29.22 -12.47 -7.09
CA GLU A 251 29.16 -13.60 -6.16
C GLU A 251 27.95 -13.43 -5.23
N GLU A 252 27.10 -14.44 -5.16
CA GLU A 252 26.03 -14.54 -4.18
C GLU A 252 26.61 -14.93 -2.81
N VAL A 253 26.30 -14.16 -1.77
CA VAL A 253 26.70 -14.47 -0.40
C VAL A 253 25.46 -14.78 0.44
N ASN A 254 25.31 -16.05 0.82
CA ASN A 254 24.22 -16.52 1.66
C ASN A 254 24.52 -16.28 3.15
N VAL A 255 23.61 -15.58 3.84
CA VAL A 255 23.68 -15.31 5.28
C VAL A 255 23.12 -16.50 6.04
N THR A 256 23.96 -17.52 6.16
CA THR A 256 23.64 -18.78 6.82
C THR A 256 23.97 -18.75 8.30
N SER A 257 23.53 -19.75 9.07
CA SER A 257 23.73 -19.83 10.53
C SER A 257 25.21 -19.90 10.96
N VAL A 258 26.15 -20.06 10.01
CA VAL A 258 27.60 -20.05 10.28
C VAL A 258 28.10 -18.67 10.69
N PHE A 259 27.45 -17.61 10.22
CA PHE A 259 27.76 -16.25 10.66
C PHE A 259 27.24 -16.05 12.08
N GLN A 260 28.09 -15.54 12.96
CA GLN A 260 27.68 -15.15 14.31
C GLN A 260 26.88 -13.85 14.26
N GLU A 261 25.97 -13.66 15.21
CA GLU A 261 25.22 -12.40 15.34
C GLU A 261 26.15 -11.29 15.83
N ASP A 262 26.02 -10.08 15.26
CA ASP A 262 26.69 -8.89 15.75
C ASP A 262 26.13 -8.53 17.14
N THR A 263 26.95 -8.64 18.18
CA THR A 263 26.51 -8.49 19.57
C THR A 263 26.01 -7.09 19.89
N ARG A 264 26.57 -6.06 19.25
CA ARG A 264 26.16 -4.67 19.46
C ARG A 264 24.80 -4.41 18.83
N LEU A 265 24.64 -4.76 17.55
CA LEU A 265 23.36 -4.58 16.86
C LEU A 265 22.26 -5.45 17.50
N LYS A 266 22.58 -6.68 17.91
CA LYS A 266 21.65 -7.55 18.64
C LYS A 266 21.16 -6.89 19.93
N GLY A 267 22.05 -6.32 20.73
CA GLY A 267 21.68 -5.61 21.95
C GLY A 267 20.74 -4.42 21.70
N ILE A 268 20.98 -3.64 20.64
CA ILE A 268 20.09 -2.54 20.25
C ILE A 268 18.71 -3.06 19.84
N LEU A 269 18.64 -4.12 19.04
CA LEU A 269 17.37 -4.72 18.60
C LEU A 269 16.58 -5.36 19.75
N ASP A 270 17.28 -5.88 20.76
CA ASP A 270 16.65 -6.40 21.98
C ASP A 270 15.96 -5.28 22.78
N GLU A 271 16.51 -4.07 22.80
CA GLU A 271 15.83 -2.90 23.40
C GLU A 271 14.51 -2.59 22.68
N TYR A 272 14.48 -2.62 21.34
CA TYR A 272 13.25 -2.43 20.57
C TYR A 272 12.21 -3.52 20.82
N THR A 273 12.65 -4.76 21.01
CA THR A 273 11.76 -5.88 21.31
C THR A 273 11.15 -5.74 22.71
N ASN A 274 11.96 -5.28 23.69
CA ASN A 274 11.51 -5.09 25.06
C ASN A 274 10.51 -3.93 25.24
N ILE A 275 10.52 -2.92 24.35
CA ILE A 275 9.56 -1.81 24.42
C ILE A 275 8.20 -2.12 23.77
N ILE A 276 8.02 -3.26 23.09
CA ILE A 276 6.74 -3.63 22.47
C ILE A 276 5.60 -3.58 23.49
N GLU A 277 5.79 -4.18 24.68
CA GLU A 277 4.74 -4.17 25.72
C GLU A 277 4.42 -2.74 26.18
N SER A 278 5.43 -1.87 26.30
CA SER A 278 5.20 -0.48 26.69
C SER A 278 4.42 0.33 25.64
N LYS A 279 4.46 -0.10 24.38
CA LYS A 279 3.75 0.53 23.25
C LYS A 279 2.34 0.00 23.05
N MET A 280 1.96 -1.08 23.73
CA MET A 280 0.59 -1.63 23.64
C MET A 280 -0.45 -0.64 24.14
N ASP A 281 -0.11 0.21 25.10
CA ASP A 281 -1.05 1.17 25.67
C ASP A 281 -1.02 2.54 24.96
N ASP A 282 -0.27 2.65 23.84
CA ASP A 282 -0.29 3.85 22.99
C ASP A 282 -1.71 4.05 22.42
N VAL A 283 -2.30 5.22 22.69
CA VAL A 283 -3.62 5.60 22.17
C VAL A 283 -3.50 5.98 20.69
N LEU A 284 -4.24 5.28 19.83
CA LEU A 284 -4.29 5.53 18.39
C LEU A 284 -5.37 6.55 18.04
N GLY A 285 -6.54 6.44 18.68
CA GLY A 285 -7.69 7.32 18.46
C GLY A 285 -8.70 7.25 19.61
N CYS A 286 -9.82 7.95 19.48
CA CYS A 286 -10.86 7.99 20.50
C CYS A 286 -12.22 7.81 19.83
N PHE A 287 -12.91 6.69 20.12
CA PHE A 287 -14.25 6.41 19.58
C PHE A 287 -15.33 7.02 20.48
N ALA A 288 -16.35 7.61 19.88
CA ALA A 288 -17.49 8.15 20.63
C ALA A 288 -18.58 7.10 20.92
N VAL A 289 -18.43 5.88 20.40
CA VAL A 289 -19.36 4.74 20.58
C VAL A 289 -18.58 3.45 20.88
N PRO A 290 -19.18 2.48 21.57
CA PRO A 290 -18.57 1.17 21.74
C PRO A 290 -18.51 0.40 20.42
N LEU A 291 -17.52 -0.49 20.27
CA LEU A 291 -17.33 -1.34 19.09
C LEU A 291 -17.66 -2.80 19.42
N ASP A 292 -18.63 -3.40 18.72
CA ASP A 292 -19.05 -4.78 18.97
C ASP A 292 -18.16 -5.80 18.25
N GLY A 293 -17.17 -6.34 18.96
CA GLY A 293 -16.30 -7.41 18.47
C GLY A 293 -16.70 -8.81 18.95
N LEU A 294 -17.92 -9.02 19.47
CA LEU A 294 -18.36 -10.32 19.97
C LEU A 294 -18.50 -11.32 18.81
N PHE A 295 -18.00 -12.55 18.98
CA PHE A 295 -18.12 -13.60 17.96
C PHE A 295 -19.56 -13.91 17.59
N LYS A 296 -20.49 -13.84 18.55
CA LYS A 296 -21.91 -14.02 18.26
C LYS A 296 -22.43 -12.99 17.25
N THR A 297 -21.95 -11.75 17.31
CA THR A 297 -22.38 -10.66 16.43
C THR A 297 -21.61 -10.76 15.11
N VAL A 298 -20.29 -10.60 15.15
CA VAL A 298 -19.47 -10.49 13.92
C VAL A 298 -19.59 -11.72 13.02
N ARG A 299 -19.93 -12.90 13.55
CA ARG A 299 -20.07 -14.13 12.75
C ARG A 299 -21.49 -14.46 12.31
N THR A 300 -22.49 -13.64 12.65
CA THR A 300 -23.89 -13.89 12.26
C THR A 300 -24.66 -12.66 11.80
N SER A 301 -24.15 -11.46 12.05
CA SER A 301 -24.78 -10.20 11.66
C SER A 301 -23.74 -9.13 11.35
N GLU A 302 -24.23 -8.00 10.84
CA GLU A 302 -23.45 -6.76 10.75
C GLU A 302 -22.98 -6.31 12.14
N SER A 303 -21.75 -5.80 12.21
CA SER A 303 -21.19 -5.13 13.39
C SER A 303 -20.60 -3.78 12.99
N ASN A 304 -20.71 -2.79 13.87
CA ASN A 304 -20.11 -1.48 13.64
C ASN A 304 -18.57 -1.54 13.63
N LEU A 305 -17.96 -2.49 14.36
CA LEU A 305 -16.53 -2.78 14.27
C LEU A 305 -16.17 -3.30 12.87
N GLY A 306 -16.95 -4.25 12.36
CA GLY A 306 -16.75 -4.83 11.03
C GLY A 306 -16.89 -3.79 9.93
N ASN A 307 -17.92 -2.95 10.02
CA ASN A 307 -18.14 -1.83 9.10
C ASN A 307 -16.97 -0.86 9.08
N TRP A 308 -16.52 -0.39 10.26
CA TRP A 308 -15.41 0.54 10.36
C TRP A 308 -14.13 -0.01 9.72
N VAL A 309 -13.76 -1.25 10.05
CA VAL A 309 -12.56 -1.87 9.48
C VAL A 309 -12.68 -2.02 7.96
N CYS A 310 -13.84 -2.45 7.45
CA CYS A 310 -14.04 -2.56 6.01
C CYS A 310 -14.00 -1.19 5.31
N ASP A 311 -14.51 -0.14 5.94
CA ASP A 311 -14.46 1.23 5.40
C ASP A 311 -13.03 1.77 5.34
N VAL A 312 -12.21 1.47 6.35
CA VAL A 312 -10.77 1.80 6.34
C VAL A 312 -10.06 1.13 5.16
N VAL A 313 -10.29 -0.18 4.96
CA VAL A 313 -9.71 -0.92 3.84
C VAL A 313 -10.18 -0.37 2.50
N LEU A 314 -11.48 -0.05 2.38
CA LEU A 314 -12.06 0.51 1.16
C LEU A 314 -11.44 1.86 0.81
N ALA A 315 -11.22 2.73 1.81
CA ALA A 315 -10.58 4.01 1.63
C ALA A 315 -9.07 3.90 1.31
N ALA A 316 -8.38 2.93 1.91
CA ALA A 316 -6.95 2.71 1.72
C ALA A 316 -6.60 2.09 0.36
N THR A 317 -7.47 1.23 -0.18
CA THR A 317 -7.22 0.47 -1.42
C THR A 317 -7.86 1.08 -2.66
N GLY A 318 -8.86 1.94 -2.48
CA GLY A 318 -9.64 2.43 -3.61
C GLY A 318 -10.40 1.33 -4.37
N ALA A 319 -10.75 0.24 -3.69
CA ALA A 319 -11.64 -0.79 -4.24
C ALA A 319 -13.10 -0.30 -4.32
N ASP A 320 -13.94 -1.02 -5.06
CA ASP A 320 -15.38 -0.76 -5.13
C ASP A 320 -16.12 -1.35 -3.92
N LEU A 321 -15.64 -2.50 -3.45
CA LEU A 321 -16.18 -3.24 -2.32
C LEU A 321 -15.09 -3.97 -1.53
N VAL A 322 -15.41 -4.31 -0.28
CA VAL A 322 -14.58 -5.10 0.63
C VAL A 322 -15.38 -6.28 1.17
N ILE A 323 -14.75 -7.45 1.17
CA ILE A 323 -15.25 -8.65 1.87
C ILE A 323 -14.14 -9.17 2.77
N LEU A 324 -14.38 -9.17 4.08
CA LEU A 324 -13.50 -9.78 5.07
C LEU A 324 -14.28 -10.88 5.80
N ASN A 325 -13.69 -12.07 5.92
CA ASN A 325 -14.27 -13.12 6.75
C ASN A 325 -14.16 -12.75 8.23
N SER A 326 -15.19 -13.03 9.02
CA SER A 326 -15.29 -12.71 10.43
C SER A 326 -14.24 -13.40 11.30
N GLY A 327 -13.58 -14.44 10.77
CA GLY A 327 -12.36 -15.02 11.35
C GLY A 327 -11.19 -14.04 11.45
N THR A 328 -11.27 -12.86 10.85
CA THR A 328 -10.31 -11.75 11.01
C THR A 328 -10.39 -11.11 12.39
N PHE A 329 -11.61 -10.96 12.94
CA PHE A 329 -11.84 -10.28 14.21
C PHE A 329 -11.77 -11.27 15.36
N ARG A 330 -10.86 -11.05 16.32
CA ARG A 330 -10.46 -12.03 17.34
C ARG A 330 -10.76 -11.65 18.78
N SER A 331 -11.21 -10.42 19.03
CA SER A 331 -11.28 -9.89 20.39
C SER A 331 -12.39 -10.50 21.26
N ASP A 332 -13.48 -11.01 20.67
CA ASP A 332 -14.67 -11.57 21.36
C ASP A 332 -15.17 -10.73 22.55
N GLN A 333 -15.16 -9.41 22.37
CA GLN A 333 -15.57 -8.46 23.40
C GLN A 333 -16.16 -7.21 22.76
N VAL A 334 -16.91 -6.44 23.56
CA VAL A 334 -17.28 -5.07 23.20
C VAL A 334 -16.18 -4.15 23.71
N HIS A 335 -15.54 -3.43 22.79
CA HIS A 335 -14.57 -2.40 23.16
C HIS A 335 -15.34 -1.14 23.56
N PRO A 336 -15.09 -0.56 24.74
CA PRO A 336 -15.84 0.59 25.22
C PRO A 336 -15.59 1.84 24.36
N ALA A 337 -16.53 2.79 24.41
CA ALA A 337 -16.26 4.13 23.89
C ALA A 337 -15.12 4.78 24.70
N GLY A 338 -14.35 5.64 24.05
CA GLY A 338 -13.17 6.30 24.61
C GLY A 338 -11.90 5.96 23.84
N ASP A 339 -10.79 5.97 24.54
CA ASP A 339 -9.46 5.73 23.97
C ASP A 339 -9.37 4.32 23.38
N PHE A 340 -8.87 4.24 22.15
CA PHE A 340 -8.57 3.00 21.44
C PHE A 340 -7.07 2.87 21.28
N THR A 341 -6.53 1.81 21.85
CA THR A 341 -5.09 1.59 22.01
C THR A 341 -4.53 0.61 20.98
N MET A 342 -3.21 0.54 20.89
CA MET A 342 -2.53 -0.51 20.13
C MET A 342 -2.89 -1.92 20.63
N ARG A 343 -3.16 -2.08 21.93
CA ARG A 343 -3.64 -3.33 22.54
C ARG A 343 -5.01 -3.70 22.02
N ASP A 344 -5.92 -2.74 21.89
CA ASP A 344 -7.25 -2.98 21.32
C ASP A 344 -7.14 -3.43 19.86
N LEU A 345 -6.32 -2.74 19.06
CA LEU A 345 -6.04 -3.14 17.67
C LEU A 345 -5.48 -4.57 17.60
N THR A 346 -4.47 -4.88 18.41
CA THR A 346 -3.83 -6.21 18.44
C THR A 346 -4.79 -7.29 18.92
N ASN A 347 -5.68 -7.00 19.87
CA ASN A 347 -6.71 -7.93 20.32
C ASN A 347 -7.75 -8.22 19.22
N ILE A 348 -8.07 -7.22 18.38
CA ILE A 348 -9.03 -7.39 17.28
C ILE A 348 -8.37 -8.14 16.11
N ILE A 349 -7.16 -7.72 15.70
CA ILE A 349 -6.43 -8.24 14.54
C ILE A 349 -5.01 -8.63 14.99
N PRO A 350 -4.83 -9.79 15.64
CA PRO A 350 -3.55 -10.22 16.21
C PRO A 350 -2.56 -10.75 15.16
N MET A 351 -3.03 -11.06 13.96
CA MET A 351 -2.23 -11.65 12.90
C MET A 351 -1.91 -10.60 11.83
N ARG A 352 -0.80 -10.77 11.13
CA ARG A 352 -0.60 -10.10 9.84
C ARG A 352 -1.65 -10.63 8.88
N GLU A 353 -2.31 -9.73 8.18
CA GLU A 353 -3.47 -10.02 7.34
C GLU A 353 -3.26 -9.23 6.04
N PRO A 354 -2.45 -9.77 5.11
CA PRO A 354 -2.16 -9.10 3.86
C PRO A 354 -3.43 -8.96 3.03
N ILE A 355 -3.58 -7.79 2.41
CA ILE A 355 -4.72 -7.42 1.60
C ILE A 355 -4.34 -7.55 0.12
N VAL A 356 -5.30 -7.93 -0.71
CA VAL A 356 -5.18 -7.94 -2.17
C VAL A 356 -6.41 -7.28 -2.78
N VAL A 357 -6.24 -6.70 -3.97
CA VAL A 357 -7.37 -6.22 -4.78
C VAL A 357 -7.55 -7.13 -5.97
N LEU A 358 -8.73 -7.73 -6.07
CA LEU A 358 -9.10 -8.71 -7.09
C LEU A 358 -10.03 -8.10 -8.12
N LYS A 359 -9.91 -8.56 -9.37
CA LYS A 359 -10.91 -8.35 -10.41
C LYS A 359 -11.96 -9.46 -10.32
N VAL A 360 -13.20 -9.11 -10.02
CA VAL A 360 -14.30 -10.08 -9.85
C VAL A 360 -15.56 -9.67 -10.61
N THR A 361 -16.29 -10.65 -11.13
CA THR A 361 -17.61 -10.45 -11.74
C THR A 361 -18.73 -10.41 -10.69
N GLY A 362 -19.88 -9.84 -11.03
CA GLY A 362 -21.06 -9.90 -10.17
C GLY A 362 -21.48 -11.34 -9.82
N HIS A 363 -21.34 -12.28 -10.75
CA HIS A 363 -21.50 -13.71 -10.48
C HIS A 363 -20.58 -14.24 -9.36
N GLN A 364 -19.31 -13.86 -9.37
CA GLN A 364 -18.35 -14.27 -8.34
C GLN A 364 -18.69 -13.64 -6.98
N ILE A 365 -19.18 -12.40 -6.96
CA ILE A 365 -19.63 -11.72 -5.73
C ILE A 365 -20.82 -12.46 -5.11
N VAL A 366 -21.83 -12.82 -5.90
CA VAL A 366 -22.98 -13.62 -5.40
C VAL A 366 -22.50 -14.94 -4.81
N ALA A 367 -21.64 -15.67 -5.51
CA ALA A 367 -21.11 -16.95 -5.03
C ALA A 367 -20.29 -16.80 -3.73
N ALA A 368 -19.52 -15.72 -3.59
CA ALA A 368 -18.78 -15.42 -2.36
C ALA A 368 -19.72 -15.14 -1.19
N LEU A 369 -20.79 -14.35 -1.40
CA LEU A 369 -21.78 -14.06 -0.37
C LEU A 369 -22.59 -15.31 0.02
N GLU A 370 -22.93 -16.18 -0.93
CA GLU A 370 -23.54 -17.49 -0.65
C GLU A 370 -22.64 -18.36 0.24
N ASN A 371 -21.33 -18.41 -0.04
CA ASN A 371 -20.38 -19.08 0.84
C ASN A 371 -20.36 -18.42 2.24
N ALA A 372 -20.33 -17.09 2.31
CA ALA A 372 -20.30 -16.35 3.56
C ALA A 372 -21.44 -16.74 4.50
N VAL A 373 -22.65 -16.89 3.97
CA VAL A 373 -23.85 -17.23 4.76
C VAL A 373 -24.18 -18.74 4.79
N SER A 374 -23.37 -19.58 4.14
CA SER A 374 -23.64 -21.03 3.97
C SER A 374 -23.80 -21.80 5.27
N MET A 375 -23.05 -21.43 6.30
CA MET A 375 -23.05 -22.14 7.60
C MET A 375 -23.90 -21.43 8.67
N TYR A 376 -24.52 -20.30 8.33
CA TYR A 376 -25.43 -19.59 9.23
C TYR A 376 -26.54 -20.55 9.73
N PRO A 377 -26.90 -20.52 11.03
CA PRO A 377 -26.47 -19.58 12.08
C PRO A 377 -25.25 -20.04 12.92
N LYS A 378 -24.45 -21.01 12.45
CA LYS A 378 -23.23 -21.39 13.18
C LYS A 378 -22.24 -20.21 13.21
N LEU A 379 -21.52 -20.08 14.31
CA LEU A 379 -20.51 -19.04 14.52
C LEU A 379 -19.19 -19.34 13.76
N GLU A 380 -19.31 -19.67 12.48
CA GLU A 380 -18.18 -19.97 11.60
C GLU A 380 -17.46 -18.69 11.18
N GLY A 381 -16.13 -18.77 11.07
CA GLY A 381 -15.30 -17.63 10.67
C GLY A 381 -15.57 -17.10 9.27
N ARG A 382 -16.19 -17.92 8.39
CA ARG A 382 -16.46 -17.59 6.99
C ARG A 382 -17.49 -16.49 6.76
N PHE A 383 -18.34 -16.18 7.75
CA PHE A 383 -19.32 -15.10 7.63
C PHE A 383 -18.62 -13.80 7.21
N ALA A 384 -19.26 -12.98 6.39
CA ALA A 384 -18.62 -11.78 5.85
C ALA A 384 -18.98 -10.54 6.68
N GLN A 385 -17.97 -9.74 7.02
CA GLN A 385 -18.14 -8.31 7.24
C GLN A 385 -17.78 -7.59 5.93
N VAL A 386 -18.47 -6.47 5.65
CA VAL A 386 -18.45 -5.87 4.33
C VAL A 386 -18.35 -4.34 4.34
N GLY A 387 -17.75 -3.79 3.28
CA GLY A 387 -17.68 -2.36 3.00
C GLY A 387 -17.97 -2.09 1.53
N GLY A 388 -18.62 -0.98 1.21
CA GLY A 388 -18.98 -0.63 -0.17
C GLY A 388 -20.05 -1.52 -0.82
N ILE A 389 -20.54 -2.54 -0.12
CA ILE A 389 -21.59 -3.46 -0.60
C ILE A 389 -22.70 -3.60 0.46
N HIS A 390 -23.94 -3.68 -0.02
CA HIS A 390 -25.11 -4.06 0.77
C HIS A 390 -25.70 -5.33 0.17
N PHE A 391 -26.14 -6.27 1.01
CA PHE A 391 -26.84 -7.46 0.55
C PHE A 391 -27.85 -7.95 1.57
N ALA A 392 -28.77 -8.79 1.11
CA ALA A 392 -29.73 -9.47 1.94
C ALA A 392 -29.67 -10.98 1.74
N PHE A 393 -29.93 -11.75 2.80
CA PHE A 393 -30.02 -13.21 2.71
C PHE A 393 -31.19 -13.79 3.52
N ASP A 394 -31.79 -14.86 3.01
CA ASP A 394 -32.87 -15.62 3.65
C ASP A 394 -32.32 -16.94 4.20
N PRO A 395 -32.16 -17.07 5.54
CA PRO A 395 -31.61 -18.28 6.13
C PRO A 395 -32.51 -19.51 6.00
N ASN A 396 -33.79 -19.34 5.64
CA ASN A 396 -34.73 -20.43 5.43
C ASN A 396 -34.57 -21.08 4.05
N GLN A 397 -33.88 -20.43 3.12
CA GLN A 397 -33.57 -21.02 1.82
C GLN A 397 -32.44 -22.06 1.93
N PRO A 398 -32.41 -23.04 1.00
CA PRO A 398 -31.30 -23.98 0.89
C PRO A 398 -29.96 -23.25 0.74
N VAL A 399 -28.89 -23.82 1.30
CA VAL A 399 -27.52 -23.31 1.11
C VAL A 399 -27.20 -23.19 -0.38
N GLY A 400 -26.61 -22.06 -0.79
CA GLY A 400 -26.35 -21.74 -2.20
C GLY A 400 -27.53 -21.06 -2.91
N LYS A 401 -28.63 -20.79 -2.20
CA LYS A 401 -29.79 -20.01 -2.67
C LYS A 401 -30.30 -19.04 -1.60
N ARG A 402 -29.44 -18.65 -0.66
CA ARG A 402 -29.80 -17.77 0.45
C ARG A 402 -29.70 -16.30 0.07
N VAL A 403 -28.82 -15.95 -0.86
CA VAL A 403 -28.57 -14.57 -1.29
C VAL A 403 -29.32 -14.32 -2.59
N ASP A 404 -30.18 -13.30 -2.58
CA ASP A 404 -30.89 -12.87 -3.78
C ASP A 404 -30.11 -11.73 -4.45
N PRO A 405 -29.56 -11.92 -5.67
CA PRO A 405 -28.79 -10.89 -6.36
C PRO A 405 -29.55 -9.58 -6.54
N THR A 406 -30.89 -9.62 -6.59
CA THR A 406 -31.69 -8.41 -6.78
C THR A 406 -31.63 -7.43 -5.61
N PHE A 407 -31.14 -7.86 -4.45
CA PHE A 407 -30.95 -7.03 -3.26
C PHE A 407 -29.48 -6.67 -3.00
N ILE A 408 -28.58 -6.99 -3.92
CA ILE A 408 -27.16 -6.60 -3.80
C ILE A 408 -26.97 -5.22 -4.42
N ARG A 409 -26.31 -4.33 -3.67
CA ARG A 409 -25.86 -3.01 -4.14
C ARG A 409 -24.38 -2.83 -3.91
N ILE A 410 -23.67 -2.28 -4.89
CA ILE A 410 -22.27 -1.84 -4.78
C ILE A 410 -22.25 -0.32 -4.89
N GLY A 411 -21.77 0.34 -3.85
CA GLY A 411 -22.00 1.78 -3.66
C GLY A 411 -23.49 2.09 -3.68
N ASP A 412 -23.90 2.89 -4.66
CA ASP A 412 -25.28 3.35 -4.84
C ASP A 412 -26.06 2.61 -5.93
N GLU A 413 -25.41 1.68 -6.64
CA GLU A 413 -25.98 0.99 -7.80
C GLU A 413 -26.28 -0.47 -7.47
N TYR A 414 -27.30 -1.04 -8.12
CA TYR A 414 -27.60 -2.46 -8.00
C TYR A 414 -26.57 -3.29 -8.75
N LEU A 415 -26.32 -4.51 -8.26
CA LEU A 415 -25.34 -5.41 -8.83
C LEU A 415 -25.74 -5.80 -10.27
N GLU A 416 -24.80 -5.63 -11.19
CA GLU A 416 -24.86 -6.20 -12.54
C GLU A 416 -23.99 -7.46 -12.61
N LEU A 417 -24.58 -8.58 -13.04
CA LEU A 417 -23.95 -9.91 -12.90
C LEU A 417 -22.70 -10.09 -13.77
N ASP A 418 -22.73 -9.52 -14.98
CA ASP A 418 -21.63 -9.62 -15.96
C ASP A 418 -20.60 -8.51 -15.84
N GLN A 419 -20.85 -7.50 -15.00
CA GLN A 419 -19.92 -6.40 -14.76
C GLN A 419 -18.74 -6.86 -13.90
N GLU A 420 -17.57 -6.27 -14.17
CA GLU A 420 -16.34 -6.47 -13.41
C GLU A 420 -16.18 -5.38 -12.35
N TYR A 421 -15.74 -5.77 -11.16
CA TYR A 421 -15.58 -4.93 -9.99
C TYR A 421 -14.20 -5.16 -9.34
N ARG A 422 -13.69 -4.14 -8.65
CA ARG A 422 -12.48 -4.21 -7.81
C ARG A 422 -12.88 -4.60 -6.39
N LEU A 423 -12.57 -5.82 -5.98
CA LEU A 423 -12.82 -6.34 -4.62
C LEU A 423 -11.53 -6.33 -3.80
N ALA A 424 -11.49 -5.57 -2.71
CA ALA A 424 -10.44 -5.72 -1.70
C ALA A 424 -10.81 -6.84 -0.71
N THR A 425 -9.88 -7.78 -0.52
CA THR A 425 -10.02 -8.90 0.41
C THR A 425 -8.64 -9.34 0.93
N LYS A 426 -8.58 -10.42 1.72
CA LYS A 426 -7.31 -10.93 2.25
C LYS A 426 -6.69 -11.97 1.32
N SER A 427 -5.35 -12.09 1.27
CA SER A 427 -4.66 -13.18 0.56
C SER A 427 -5.15 -14.57 1.00
N TYR A 428 -5.54 -14.71 2.27
CA TYR A 428 -6.17 -15.91 2.81
C TYR A 428 -7.45 -16.31 2.04
N LEU A 429 -8.31 -15.33 1.74
CA LEU A 429 -9.57 -15.54 1.02
C LEU A 429 -9.34 -15.79 -0.46
N HIS A 430 -8.40 -15.06 -1.06
CA HIS A 430 -7.95 -15.28 -2.44
C HIS A 430 -7.42 -16.71 -2.64
N SER A 431 -6.71 -17.26 -1.65
CA SER A 431 -6.23 -18.65 -1.63
C SER A 431 -7.33 -19.70 -1.36
N GLY A 432 -8.61 -19.36 -1.56
CA GLY A 432 -9.75 -20.26 -1.43
C GLY A 432 -10.10 -20.69 -0.01
N ARG A 433 -9.45 -20.13 1.01
CA ARG A 433 -9.64 -20.54 2.41
C ARG A 433 -11.03 -20.11 2.92
N ASP A 434 -11.48 -20.73 4.01
CA ASP A 434 -12.86 -20.57 4.55
C ASP A 434 -14.00 -20.84 3.53
N GLY A 435 -13.69 -21.55 2.44
CA GLY A 435 -14.65 -21.91 1.39
C GLY A 435 -14.79 -20.89 0.26
N TYR A 436 -14.01 -19.80 0.28
CA TYR A 436 -14.01 -18.76 -0.75
C TYR A 436 -13.24 -19.17 -2.03
N THR A 437 -13.38 -20.43 -2.44
CA THR A 437 -12.75 -21.03 -3.64
C THR A 437 -13.05 -20.26 -4.93
N VAL A 438 -14.13 -19.50 -4.98
CA VAL A 438 -14.48 -18.60 -6.09
C VAL A 438 -13.41 -17.55 -6.40
N PHE A 439 -12.57 -17.19 -5.41
CA PHE A 439 -11.51 -16.21 -5.60
C PHE A 439 -10.20 -16.79 -6.10
N GLU A 440 -9.98 -18.11 -6.08
CA GLU A 440 -8.70 -18.73 -6.49
C GLU A 440 -8.32 -18.42 -7.94
N THR A 441 -9.32 -18.21 -8.79
CA THR A 441 -9.14 -17.91 -10.23
C THR A 441 -9.30 -16.42 -10.55
N ALA A 442 -9.52 -15.57 -9.55
CA ALA A 442 -9.66 -14.13 -9.77
C ALA A 442 -8.30 -13.50 -10.08
N GLU A 443 -8.28 -12.63 -11.09
CA GLU A 443 -7.10 -11.85 -11.46
C GLU A 443 -6.76 -10.88 -10.30
N VAL A 444 -5.48 -10.86 -9.91
CA VAL A 444 -4.97 -9.93 -8.90
C VAL A 444 -4.62 -8.62 -9.59
N LEU A 445 -5.32 -7.55 -9.24
CA LEU A 445 -5.10 -6.20 -9.76
C LEU A 445 -4.05 -5.44 -8.95
N VAL A 446 -3.99 -5.70 -7.65
CA VAL A 446 -2.98 -5.18 -6.71
C VAL A 446 -2.65 -6.32 -5.76
N ASP A 447 -1.38 -6.71 -5.72
CA ASP A 447 -0.91 -7.83 -4.91
C ASP A 447 -0.65 -7.42 -3.45
N GLU A 448 -0.25 -8.39 -2.63
CA GLU A 448 -0.02 -8.20 -1.20
C GLU A 448 1.23 -7.38 -0.85
N GLY A 449 2.18 -7.24 -1.78
CA GLY A 449 3.34 -6.36 -1.65
C GLY A 449 3.03 -4.90 -1.98
N GLU A 450 1.98 -4.65 -2.77
CA GLU A 450 1.56 -3.27 -3.08
C GLU A 450 0.45 -2.74 -2.17
N CYS A 451 -0.31 -3.63 -1.53
CA CYS A 451 -1.35 -3.24 -0.59
C CYS A 451 -0.78 -2.99 0.82
N PRO A 452 -1.35 -2.02 1.57
CA PRO A 452 -1.05 -1.92 2.99
C PRO A 452 -1.59 -3.13 3.74
N GLU A 453 -0.81 -3.64 4.68
CA GLU A 453 -1.28 -4.61 5.68
C GLU A 453 -2.48 -4.05 6.47
N LEU A 454 -3.43 -4.90 6.86
CA LEU A 454 -4.68 -4.46 7.50
C LEU A 454 -4.45 -3.61 8.76
N GLY A 455 -3.57 -4.06 9.66
CA GLY A 455 -3.21 -3.30 10.86
C GLY A 455 -2.54 -1.97 10.54
N MET A 456 -1.79 -1.90 9.43
CA MET A 456 -1.16 -0.67 8.96
C MET A 456 -2.19 0.33 8.43
N ALA A 457 -3.12 -0.13 7.60
CA ALA A 457 -4.19 0.72 7.06
C ALA A 457 -5.03 1.36 8.18
N ILE A 458 -5.27 0.64 9.28
CA ILE A 458 -5.95 1.17 10.48
C ILE A 458 -5.12 2.23 11.20
N GLN A 459 -3.83 1.97 11.42
CA GLN A 459 -2.94 2.98 12.02
C GLN A 459 -2.83 4.24 11.16
N ASN A 460 -2.73 4.08 9.85
CA ASN A 460 -2.68 5.17 8.89
C ASN A 460 -3.98 5.97 8.86
N HIS A 461 -5.13 5.32 9.03
CA HIS A 461 -6.41 6.00 9.19
C HIS A 461 -6.41 6.94 10.41
N PHE A 462 -5.96 6.46 11.56
CA PHE A 462 -5.82 7.33 12.76
C PHE A 462 -4.80 8.45 12.55
N GLN A 463 -3.69 8.17 11.89
CA GLN A 463 -2.70 9.20 11.56
C GLN A 463 -3.28 10.27 10.63
N ALA A 464 -4.06 9.88 9.62
CA ALA A 464 -4.75 10.79 8.72
C ALA A 464 -5.77 11.67 9.47
N ILE A 465 -6.52 11.11 10.44
CA ILE A 465 -7.39 11.89 11.34
C ILE A 465 -6.56 12.90 12.16
N ASN A 466 -5.45 12.47 12.76
CA ASN A 466 -4.59 13.36 13.54
C ASN A 466 -4.01 14.51 12.69
N MET A 467 -3.63 14.23 11.45
CA MET A 467 -3.20 15.25 10.48
C MET A 467 -4.33 16.23 10.16
N ARG A 468 -5.54 15.71 9.89
CA ARG A 468 -6.72 16.53 9.57
C ARG A 468 -7.12 17.44 10.72
N LEU A 469 -7.05 16.94 11.95
CA LEU A 469 -7.33 17.70 13.18
C LEU A 469 -6.18 18.62 13.61
N GLY A 470 -5.07 18.68 12.87
CA GLY A 470 -3.93 19.53 13.17
C GLY A 470 -3.15 19.11 14.43
N LYS A 471 -3.26 17.85 14.86
CA LYS A 471 -2.54 17.29 16.01
C LYS A 471 -1.10 16.91 15.68
N THR A 472 -0.75 16.82 14.40
CA THR A 472 0.60 16.52 13.94
C THR A 472 1.32 17.80 13.50
N LYS A 473 2.66 17.80 13.57
CA LYS A 473 3.45 18.90 12.99
C LYS A 473 3.22 18.90 11.48
N LYS A 474 2.81 20.04 10.91
CA LYS A 474 2.55 20.13 9.46
C LYS A 474 3.87 20.01 8.70
N HIS A 475 4.05 18.88 8.02
CA HIS A 475 5.17 18.68 7.11
C HIS A 475 4.74 18.15 5.73
N SER A 476 3.50 17.68 5.55
CA SER A 476 2.98 17.25 4.25
C SER A 476 1.45 17.13 4.22
N LYS A 477 0.84 17.29 3.03
CA LYS A 477 -0.55 16.95 2.71
C LYS A 477 -0.79 15.46 2.41
N HIS A 478 0.27 14.69 2.14
CA HIS A 478 0.20 13.26 1.85
C HIS A 478 -0.29 12.48 3.07
N ARG A 479 -1.43 11.78 2.92
CA ARG A 479 -2.06 10.96 3.95
C ARG A 479 -3.01 9.95 3.30
N GLN A 480 -3.39 8.93 4.05
CA GLN A 480 -4.48 8.03 3.67
C GLN A 480 -5.81 8.77 3.58
N SER A 481 -6.61 8.40 2.57
CA SER A 481 -7.96 8.94 2.42
C SER A 481 -8.82 8.57 3.62
N LEU A 482 -9.63 9.53 4.07
CA LEU A 482 -10.65 9.33 5.12
C LEU A 482 -12.03 9.03 4.53
N VAL A 483 -12.18 9.11 3.21
CA VAL A 483 -13.47 8.98 2.53
C VAL A 483 -13.36 7.92 1.42
N THR A 484 -14.29 6.98 1.43
CA THR A 484 -14.36 5.91 0.43
C THR A 484 -14.58 6.47 -0.97
N LEU A 485 -14.05 5.80 -2.01
CA LEU A 485 -14.23 6.24 -3.40
C LEU A 485 -15.70 6.32 -3.80
N SER A 486 -16.50 5.33 -3.40
CA SER A 486 -17.95 5.32 -3.63
C SER A 486 -18.61 6.61 -3.14
N ARG A 487 -18.33 7.03 -1.91
CA ARG A 487 -18.89 8.28 -1.35
C ARG A 487 -18.38 9.53 -2.09
N ARG A 488 -17.12 9.53 -2.56
CA ARG A 488 -16.58 10.62 -3.39
C ARG A 488 -17.32 10.72 -4.73
N HIS A 489 -17.52 9.60 -5.42
CA HIS A 489 -18.23 9.58 -6.70
C HIS A 489 -19.71 9.95 -6.55
N SER A 490 -20.38 9.49 -5.50
CA SER A 490 -21.77 9.88 -5.22
C SER A 490 -21.90 11.38 -5.00
N LEU A 491 -20.93 12.02 -4.31
CA LEU A 491 -20.88 13.48 -4.19
C LEU A 491 -20.70 14.17 -5.54
N VAL A 492 -19.75 13.71 -6.36
CA VAL A 492 -19.51 14.30 -7.70
C VAL A 492 -20.74 14.16 -8.59
N LYS A 493 -21.35 12.96 -8.67
CA LYS A 493 -22.60 12.72 -9.41
C LYS A 493 -23.73 13.64 -8.93
N MET A 494 -23.86 13.87 -7.62
CA MET A 494 -24.85 14.81 -7.07
C MET A 494 -24.55 16.29 -7.37
N LEU A 495 -23.28 16.66 -7.53
CA LEU A 495 -22.87 18.01 -7.93
C LEU A 495 -23.13 18.23 -9.43
N ASP A 496 -22.78 17.27 -10.27
CA ASP A 496 -22.97 17.31 -11.73
C ASP A 496 -24.46 17.41 -12.12
N VAL A 497 -25.37 16.79 -11.35
CA VAL A 497 -26.83 16.88 -11.55
C VAL A 497 -27.38 18.31 -11.39
N ASN A 498 -26.57 19.30 -10.99
CA ASN A 498 -26.99 20.70 -10.87
C ASN A 498 -26.27 21.69 -11.80
N GLU A 499 -25.39 21.22 -12.68
CA GLU A 499 -24.79 22.06 -13.74
C GLU A 499 -25.21 21.50 -15.11
N PHE A 500 -26.35 21.96 -15.63
CA PHE A 500 -26.70 21.78 -17.04
C PHE A 500 -25.71 22.58 -17.90
N ASP A 501 -24.74 21.90 -18.51
CA ASP A 501 -24.56 21.77 -19.96
C ASP A 501 -23.19 21.14 -20.27
N GLY A 502 -23.17 19.83 -20.54
CA GLY A 502 -22.00 19.17 -21.13
C GLY A 502 -22.00 17.65 -20.92
N PRO A 503 -21.57 16.83 -21.91
CA PRO A 503 -21.51 15.40 -21.74
C PRO A 503 -20.40 15.02 -20.74
N PRO A 504 -20.55 13.89 -20.02
CA PRO A 504 -19.56 13.43 -19.04
C PRO A 504 -18.22 13.11 -19.74
N PRO A 505 -17.05 13.51 -19.19
CA PRO A 505 -15.79 13.19 -19.83
C PRO A 505 -15.37 11.76 -19.51
N LEU A 506 -15.73 10.84 -20.40
CA LEU A 506 -14.81 9.76 -20.78
C LEU A 506 -13.58 10.39 -21.44
N ARG A 507 -12.38 10.04 -20.95
CA ARG A 507 -11.08 10.51 -21.47
C ARG A 507 -11.04 10.53 -23.01
N ARG A 508 -10.96 11.71 -23.63
CA ARG A 508 -10.32 11.98 -24.93
C ARG A 508 -9.82 13.42 -25.01
N SER A 509 -8.65 13.57 -25.61
CA SER A 509 -7.89 14.81 -25.83
C SER A 509 -8.57 15.84 -26.73
N SER A 510 -8.19 17.11 -26.52
CA SER A 510 -8.11 18.28 -27.44
C SER A 510 -9.14 19.43 -27.33
N THR A 511 -8.61 20.57 -26.85
CA THR A 511 -8.75 21.98 -27.32
C THR A 511 -10.10 22.72 -27.40
N VAL A 512 -10.16 23.78 -26.57
CA VAL A 512 -10.43 25.22 -26.89
C VAL A 512 -11.86 25.78 -26.85
N GLU A 513 -11.93 26.87 -26.06
CA GLU A 513 -12.75 28.11 -26.08
C GLU A 513 -14.09 28.26 -25.32
N THR A 514 -14.03 29.29 -24.48
CA THR A 514 -15.02 29.90 -23.58
C THR A 514 -16.07 30.74 -24.31
N ASN A 515 -17.29 30.83 -23.75
CA ASN A 515 -18.02 32.10 -23.67
C ASN A 515 -19.11 32.11 -22.60
N THR A 516 -19.29 33.29 -22.01
CA THR A 516 -20.03 33.66 -20.80
C THR A 516 -21.46 34.16 -21.07
N SER A 517 -22.44 33.88 -20.17
CA SER A 517 -23.51 34.86 -19.82
C SER A 517 -24.47 34.43 -18.68
N SER A 518 -24.44 35.21 -17.58
CA SER A 518 -25.54 35.79 -16.77
C SER A 518 -26.76 34.97 -16.24
N ILE A 519 -26.73 34.69 -14.92
CA ILE A 519 -27.67 35.08 -13.82
C ILE A 519 -29.20 34.97 -14.05
N GLN A 520 -29.87 34.17 -13.20
CA GLN A 520 -31.03 34.63 -12.40
C GLN A 520 -31.34 33.74 -11.18
N ASN A 521 -31.47 34.40 -10.01
CA ASN A 521 -31.68 33.84 -8.68
C ASN A 521 -33.12 33.35 -8.46
N HIS A 522 -33.28 32.11 -8.00
CA HIS A 522 -34.44 31.70 -7.20
C HIS A 522 -34.00 31.03 -5.90
N THR A 523 -34.42 31.63 -4.79
CA THR A 523 -34.18 31.21 -3.41
C THR A 523 -35.05 30.00 -3.05
N THR A 524 -34.45 28.81 -3.04
CA THR A 524 -34.96 27.62 -2.36
C THR A 524 -34.13 27.35 -1.11
N ARG A 525 -34.77 26.91 -0.02
CA ARG A 525 -34.13 26.50 1.24
C ARG A 525 -33.04 25.46 0.94
N LEU A 526 -31.78 25.87 1.03
CA LEU A 526 -30.61 25.01 0.94
C LEU A 526 -30.53 24.13 2.19
N THR A 527 -30.96 22.87 2.10
CA THR A 527 -30.34 21.81 2.89
C THR A 527 -28.87 21.79 2.47
N ARG A 528 -27.97 22.22 3.36
CA ARG A 528 -26.53 22.29 3.06
C ARG A 528 -26.07 20.89 2.63
N ARG A 529 -25.66 20.76 1.36
CA ARG A 529 -25.14 19.52 0.80
C ARG A 529 -23.82 19.20 1.49
N ALA A 530 -23.62 17.94 1.85
CA ALA A 530 -22.35 17.49 2.42
C ALA A 530 -21.24 17.69 1.39
N SER A 531 -20.21 18.45 1.74
CA SER A 531 -18.98 18.58 0.96
C SER A 531 -18.03 17.43 1.27
N LEU A 532 -16.98 17.25 0.46
CA LEU A 532 -15.89 16.31 0.78
C LEU A 532 -15.29 16.62 2.16
N ASP A 533 -15.16 17.90 2.49
CA ASP A 533 -14.71 18.36 3.81
C ASP A 533 -15.66 17.90 4.92
N ASP A 534 -16.98 17.95 4.71
CA ASP A 534 -17.97 17.50 5.70
C ASP A 534 -17.85 15.97 5.91
N LEU A 535 -17.69 15.17 4.85
CA LEU A 535 -17.49 13.72 4.96
C LEU A 535 -16.18 13.33 5.66
N GLU A 536 -15.08 14.03 5.36
CA GLU A 536 -13.83 13.84 6.09
C GLU A 536 -13.99 14.20 7.58
N GLN A 537 -14.72 15.28 7.87
CA GLN A 537 -14.98 15.73 9.23
C GLN A 537 -15.85 14.73 10.00
N GLU A 538 -16.83 14.09 9.35
CA GLU A 538 -17.62 13.00 9.91
C GLU A 538 -16.76 11.77 10.22
N SER A 539 -15.88 11.37 9.30
CA SER A 539 -14.95 10.25 9.52
C SER A 539 -14.06 10.49 10.74
N CYS A 540 -13.62 11.74 10.97
CA CYS A 540 -12.82 12.12 12.14
C CYS A 540 -13.55 11.97 13.48
N GLN A 541 -14.89 11.83 13.50
CA GLN A 541 -15.65 11.68 14.74
C GLN A 541 -15.57 10.27 15.32
N LEU A 542 -15.17 9.27 14.51
CA LEU A 542 -15.06 7.87 14.93
C LEU A 542 -16.37 7.37 15.60
N ILE A 543 -17.48 7.55 14.88
CA ILE A 543 -18.83 7.09 15.25
C ILE A 543 -19.29 6.03 14.24
N PRO A 544 -18.69 4.84 14.19
CA PRO A 544 -19.14 3.81 13.26
C PRO A 544 -20.54 3.30 13.65
N THR A 545 -21.40 3.21 12.64
CA THR A 545 -22.81 2.84 12.76
C THR A 545 -23.10 1.48 12.11
N ILE A 546 -24.26 0.91 12.46
CA ILE A 546 -24.87 -0.18 11.70
C ILE A 546 -25.67 0.47 10.57
N ASP A 547 -25.27 0.22 9.33
CA ASP A 547 -25.81 0.87 8.14
C ASP A 547 -26.78 -0.05 7.38
N HIS A 548 -27.09 -1.23 7.93
CA HIS A 548 -27.91 -2.26 7.30
C HIS A 548 -27.28 -2.79 5.99
N ARG A 549 -25.95 -2.93 5.96
CA ARG A 549 -25.18 -3.56 4.88
C ARG A 549 -25.46 -5.06 4.77
N ILE A 550 -25.85 -5.70 5.87
CA ILE A 550 -26.19 -7.12 5.90
C ILE A 550 -27.59 -7.31 6.47
N VAL A 551 -28.55 -7.63 5.60
CA VAL A 551 -29.96 -7.77 5.98
C VAL A 551 -30.37 -9.24 6.03
N ILE A 552 -30.90 -9.68 7.17
CA ILE A 552 -31.44 -11.04 7.33
C ILE A 552 -32.95 -11.02 7.03
N ILE A 553 -33.37 -11.75 5.99
CA ILE A 553 -34.77 -11.91 5.59
C ILE A 553 -35.35 -13.08 6.39
N ASN A 554 -35.81 -12.80 7.61
CA ASN A 554 -36.45 -13.79 8.47
C ASN A 554 -38.00 -13.78 8.38
N LYS A 555 -38.57 -12.79 7.69
CA LYS A 555 -40.01 -12.57 7.52
C LYS A 555 -40.30 -12.02 6.12
N GLU A 556 -41.46 -12.35 5.58
CA GLU A 556 -41.92 -11.87 4.28
C GLU A 556 -42.03 -10.34 4.23
N GLU A 557 -42.44 -9.71 5.33
CA GLU A 557 -42.48 -8.24 5.45
C GLU A 557 -41.14 -7.59 5.09
N LYS A 558 -40.02 -8.18 5.53
CA LYS A 558 -38.68 -7.66 5.24
C LYS A 558 -38.31 -7.78 3.76
N ARG A 559 -38.75 -8.87 3.11
CA ARG A 559 -38.58 -9.05 1.67
C ARG A 559 -39.36 -7.98 0.90
N GLN A 560 -40.62 -7.73 1.27
CA GLN A 560 -41.44 -6.70 0.66
C GLN A 560 -40.87 -5.29 0.86
N GLU A 561 -40.32 -4.98 2.04
CA GLU A 561 -39.60 -3.72 2.28
C GLU A 561 -38.42 -3.51 1.31
N LEU A 562 -37.62 -4.55 1.06
CA LEU A 562 -36.49 -4.49 0.15
C LEU A 562 -36.92 -4.32 -1.32
N ILE A 563 -38.01 -4.99 -1.73
CA ILE A 563 -38.60 -4.83 -3.07
C ILE A 563 -39.08 -3.39 -3.27
N HIS A 564 -39.85 -2.84 -2.31
CA HIS A 564 -40.32 -1.45 -2.38
C HIS A 564 -39.18 -0.43 -2.31
N LEU A 565 -38.09 -0.73 -1.58
CA LEU A 565 -36.91 0.12 -1.57
C LEU A 565 -36.26 0.15 -2.95
N ARG A 566 -36.09 -1.01 -3.60
CA ARG A 566 -35.54 -1.10 -4.95
C ARG A 566 -36.38 -0.35 -5.97
N GLN A 567 -37.68 -0.59 -6.01
CA GLN A 567 -38.60 0.11 -6.92
C GLN A 567 -38.51 1.63 -6.77
N ARG A 568 -38.49 2.15 -5.53
CA ARG A 568 -38.34 3.59 -5.29
C ARG A 568 -37.00 4.16 -5.79
N ILE A 569 -35.91 3.39 -5.68
CA ILE A 569 -34.59 3.84 -6.16
C ILE A 569 -34.55 3.81 -7.69
N GLU A 570 -35.08 2.75 -8.32
CA GLU A 570 -35.19 2.64 -9.78
C GLU A 570 -36.09 3.73 -10.35
N GLU A 571 -37.23 4.03 -9.73
CA GLU A 571 -38.13 5.14 -10.11
C GLU A 571 -37.43 6.49 -10.00
N ASN A 572 -36.70 6.76 -8.91
CA ASN A 572 -35.97 8.01 -8.76
C ASN A 572 -34.85 8.17 -9.80
N ASN A 573 -34.19 7.08 -10.21
CA ASN A 573 -33.18 7.10 -11.27
C ASN A 573 -33.83 7.28 -12.66
N ALA A 574 -34.98 6.64 -12.91
CA ALA A 574 -35.72 6.77 -14.17
C ALA A 574 -36.29 8.19 -14.36
N ILE A 575 -36.73 8.86 -13.28
CA ILE A 575 -37.17 10.27 -13.33
C ILE A 575 -36.00 11.21 -13.71
N ILE A 576 -34.77 10.85 -13.34
CA ILE A 576 -33.56 11.60 -13.74
C ILE A 576 -33.27 11.39 -15.23
N GLU A 577 -33.45 10.18 -15.77
CA GLU A 577 -33.28 9.90 -17.20
C GLU A 577 -34.42 10.47 -18.08
N GLU A 578 -35.68 10.44 -17.62
CA GLU A 578 -36.83 11.00 -18.38
C GLU A 578 -36.85 12.54 -18.40
N ALA A 579 -36.17 13.22 -17.48
CA ALA A 579 -36.03 14.68 -17.50
C ALA A 579 -35.15 15.19 -18.66
N ASP A 580 -34.33 14.32 -19.27
CA ASP A 580 -33.49 14.62 -20.43
C ASP A 580 -34.17 14.32 -21.79
N GLU A 581 -35.38 13.74 -21.79
CA GLU A 581 -36.15 13.47 -23.03
C GLU A 581 -37.53 14.15 -23.04
N PHE A 582 -37.59 15.48 -23.19
CA PHE A 582 -38.76 16.14 -23.80
C PHE A 582 -38.40 17.42 -24.59
N SER A 583 -38.03 17.20 -25.87
CA SER A 583 -38.51 17.86 -27.10
C SER A 583 -39.19 19.24 -27.03
N PHE A 584 -38.63 20.27 -27.69
CA PHE A 584 -38.86 20.62 -29.12
C PHE A 584 -37.94 21.76 -29.59
#